data_AF-A0A7C5Q5S4-F1
#
_entry.id   AF-A0A7C5Q5S4-F1
#
_cell.length_a   1.000
_cell.length_b   1.000
_cell.length_c   1.000
_cell.angle_alpha   90.00
_cell.angle_beta   90.00
_cell.angle_gamma   90.00
#
_symmetry.space_group_name_H-M   'P 1'
#
loop_
_entity.id
_entity.type
_entity.pdbx_description
1 polymer ?
#
loop_
_entity_poly.entity_id
_entity_poly.type
_entity_poly.pdbx_seq_one_letter_code
_entity_poly.pdbx_strand_id
1 'polypeptide(L)'
;RLDALSIGQAANLLGAGRTKKEDEIDPAVGIQLLQKVGDEVEGGDTLAVLHVNAEDHLDEACKLVESAYEIDGTGSPHQPPPLIVERIVG
;
A
#
# COMPACT_ATOMS: atom_id res chain seq x y z
N ARG A 1 -11.62 0.84 0.52
CA ARG A 1 -10.64 1.68 1.25
C ARG A 1 -9.23 1.14 0.99
N LEU A 2 -8.20 2.01 1.03
CA LEU A 2 -6.79 1.61 0.96
C LEU A 2 -6.02 2.33 2.07
N ASP A 3 -5.51 1.60 3.06
CA ASP A 3 -4.79 2.17 4.20
C ASP A 3 -3.30 2.39 3.88
N ALA A 4 -2.93 3.65 3.71
CA ALA A 4 -1.56 4.05 3.41
C ALA A 4 -0.56 3.72 4.54
N LEU A 5 -0.99 3.70 5.81
CA LEU A 5 -0.09 3.39 6.93
C LEU A 5 0.37 1.93 6.86
N SER A 6 -0.57 1.01 6.67
CA SER A 6 -0.29 -0.42 6.52
C SER A 6 0.62 -0.70 5.32
N ILE A 7 0.40 -0.03 4.17
CA ILE A 7 1.31 -0.12 3.01
C ILE A 7 2.71 0.39 3.35
N GLY A 8 2.82 1.53 4.04
CA GLY A 8 4.11 2.09 4.44
C GLY A 8 4.88 1.20 5.41
N GLN A 9 4.17 0.57 6.36
CA GLN A 9 4.75 -0.39 7.30
C GLN A 9 5.23 -1.66 6.58
N ALA A 10 4.43 -2.19 5.65
CA ALA A 10 4.84 -3.34 4.83
C ALA A 10 6.11 -3.02 4.00
N ALA A 11 6.17 -1.86 3.36
CA ALA A 11 7.35 -1.45 2.61
C ALA A 11 8.58 -1.30 3.52
N ASN A 12 8.40 -0.77 4.74
CA ASN A 12 9.48 -0.66 5.72
C ASN A 12 10.00 -2.03 6.18
N LEU A 13 9.11 -3.00 6.42
CA LEU A 13 9.49 -4.38 6.74
C LEU A 13 10.32 -5.05 5.64
N LEU A 14 10.05 -4.72 4.38
CA LEU A 14 10.80 -5.21 3.23
C LEU A 14 12.17 -4.53 3.05
N GLY A 15 12.46 -3.46 3.81
CA GLY A 15 13.71 -2.71 3.74
C GLY A 15 13.64 -1.38 2.97
N ALA A 16 12.44 -0.93 2.56
CA ALA A 16 12.28 0.34 1.85
C ALA A 16 12.41 1.57 2.76
N GLY A 17 12.57 1.35 4.07
CA GLY A 17 12.63 2.40 5.08
C GLY A 17 13.55 2.04 6.24
N ARG A 18 13.55 2.92 7.25
CA ARG A 18 14.37 2.79 8.44
C ARG A 18 13.47 2.61 9.65
N THR A 19 13.68 1.54 10.42
CA THR A 19 13.03 1.36 11.73
C THR A 19 13.80 2.11 12.82
N LYS A 20 15.12 2.16 12.70
CA LYS A 20 16.04 2.97 13.50
C LYS A 20 16.87 3.86 12.58
N LYS A 21 17.40 4.95 13.12
CA LYS A 21 18.10 5.98 12.33
C LYS A 21 19.31 5.41 11.55
N GLU A 22 19.94 4.39 12.08
CA GLU A 22 21.16 3.78 11.55
C GLU A 22 20.91 2.69 10.51
N ASP A 23 19.66 2.27 10.31
CA ASP A 23 19.33 1.19 9.36
C ASP A 23 19.69 1.61 7.92
N GLU A 24 20.26 0.67 7.17
CA GLU A 24 20.41 0.82 5.72
C GLU A 24 19.07 0.55 5.03
N ILE A 25 18.80 1.29 3.96
CA ILE A 25 17.62 1.05 3.11
C ILE A 25 18.06 0.26 1.88
N ASP A 26 17.19 -0.62 1.39
CA ASP A 26 17.33 -1.23 0.07
C ASP A 26 16.54 -0.38 -0.95
N PRO A 27 17.19 0.30 -1.90
CA PRO A 27 16.48 1.09 -2.91
C PRO A 27 15.72 0.27 -3.96
N ALA A 28 15.96 -1.05 -4.03
CA ALA A 28 15.32 -1.94 -5.00
C ALA A 28 13.99 -2.54 -4.49
N VAL A 29 13.71 -2.46 -3.19
CA VAL A 29 12.48 -2.98 -2.59
C VAL A 29 11.40 -1.91 -2.51
N GLY A 30 10.14 -2.34 -2.53
CA GLY A 30 8.99 -1.43 -2.49
C GLY A 30 7.70 -2.10 -2.88
N ILE A 31 6.61 -1.33 -2.86
CA ILE A 31 5.26 -1.81 -3.17
C ILE A 31 4.66 -0.93 -4.26
N GLN A 32 4.33 -1.54 -5.39
CA GLN A 32 3.61 -0.90 -6.48
C GLN A 32 2.12 -1.23 -6.36
N LEU A 33 1.30 -0.22 -6.07
CA LEU A 33 -0.16 -0.34 -6.05
C LEU A 33 -0.67 -0.33 -7.49
N LEU A 34 -1.28 -1.44 -7.93
CA LEU A 34 -1.90 -1.55 -9.25
C LEU A 34 -3.35 -1.08 -9.21
N GLN A 35 -4.05 -1.42 -8.13
CA GLN A 35 -5.43 -1.00 -7.87
C GLN A 35 -5.45 0.06 -6.76
N LYS A 36 -6.14 1.16 -7.03
CA LYS A 36 -6.26 2.33 -6.16
C LYS A 36 -7.69 2.47 -5.65
N VAL A 37 -7.88 3.41 -4.71
CA VAL A 37 -9.22 3.75 -4.20
C VAL A 37 -10.10 4.17 -5.37
N GLY A 38 -11.25 3.51 -5.54
CA GLY A 38 -12.22 3.79 -6.60
C GLY A 38 -12.12 2.86 -7.82
N ASP A 39 -11.04 2.09 -7.93
CA ASP A 39 -10.91 1.12 -9.03
C ASP A 39 -11.83 -0.09 -8.79
N GLU A 40 -12.43 -0.59 -9.87
CA GLU A 40 -13.19 -1.85 -9.86
C GLU A 40 -12.21 -3.03 -9.93
N VAL A 41 -12.49 -4.10 -9.19
CA VAL A 41 -11.66 -5.30 -9.12
C VAL A 41 -12.51 -6.56 -9.17
N GLU A 42 -11.99 -7.59 -9.82
CA GLU A 42 -12.59 -8.91 -9.93
C GLU A 42 -11.73 -9.98 -9.24
N GLY A 43 -12.31 -11.16 -9.05
CA GLY A 43 -11.59 -12.30 -8.48
C GLY A 43 -10.42 -12.72 -9.39
N GLY A 44 -9.21 -12.63 -8.85
CA GLY A 44 -7.96 -12.95 -9.58
C GLY A 44 -7.15 -11.73 -9.99
N ASP A 45 -7.68 -10.52 -9.82
CA ASP A 45 -6.92 -9.31 -10.10
C ASP A 45 -5.74 -9.14 -9.14
N THR A 46 -4.64 -8.63 -9.69
CA THR A 46 -3.47 -8.25 -8.88
C THR A 46 -3.70 -6.87 -8.29
N LEU A 47 -3.75 -6.79 -6.95
CA LEU A 47 -3.94 -5.51 -6.24
C LEU A 47 -2.65 -4.69 -6.16
N ALA A 48 -1.54 -5.36 -5.84
CA ALA A 48 -0.22 -4.75 -5.68
C ALA A 48 0.90 -5.74 -6.02
N VAL A 49 2.05 -5.21 -6.41
CA VAL A 49 3.30 -5.96 -6.63
C VAL A 49 4.30 -5.57 -5.56
N LEU A 50 4.87 -6.57 -4.89
CA LEU A 50 5.94 -6.38 -3.91
C LEU A 50 7.28 -6.67 -4.61
N HIS A 51 8.17 -5.68 -4.62
CA HIS A 51 9.56 -5.86 -5.01
C HIS A 51 10.36 -6.21 -3.76
N VAL A 52 10.98 -7.38 -3.75
CA VAL A 52 11.57 -8.00 -2.55
C VAL A 52 12.96 -8.53 -2.88
N ASN A 53 13.91 -8.32 -1.97
CA ASN A 53 15.28 -8.81 -2.11
C ASN A 53 15.65 -9.83 -1.00
N ALA A 54 14.97 -9.76 0.15
CA ALA A 54 15.09 -10.71 1.27
C ALA A 54 13.70 -11.13 1.77
N GLU A 55 13.54 -12.40 2.14
CA GLU A 55 12.23 -12.98 2.46
C GLU A 55 11.91 -13.02 3.96
N ASP A 56 12.80 -12.54 4.82
CA ASP A 56 12.71 -12.66 6.29
C ASP A 56 11.37 -12.15 6.87
N HIS A 57 10.80 -11.11 6.27
CA HIS A 57 9.54 -10.47 6.68
C HIS A 57 8.46 -10.51 5.61
N LEU A 58 8.62 -11.34 4.57
CA LEU A 58 7.72 -11.35 3.41
C LEU A 58 6.28 -11.69 3.79
N ASP A 59 6.07 -12.74 4.58
CA ASP A 59 4.73 -13.16 5.02
C ASP A 59 4.00 -12.08 5.82
N GLU A 60 4.73 -11.32 6.65
CA GLU A 60 4.17 -10.24 7.45
C GLU A 60 3.83 -9.03 6.57
N ALA A 61 4.71 -8.68 5.64
CA ALA A 61 4.46 -7.62 4.66
C ALA A 61 3.24 -7.94 3.78
N CYS A 62 3.10 -9.19 3.31
CA CYS A 62 1.93 -9.63 2.53
C CYS A 62 0.63 -9.45 3.34
N LYS A 63 0.58 -9.88 4.60
CA LYS A 63 -0.60 -9.72 5.45
C LYS A 63 -0.97 -8.25 5.68
N LEU A 64 0.03 -7.38 5.87
CA LEU A 64 -0.20 -5.95 6.00
C LEU A 64 -0.80 -5.36 4.72
N VAL A 65 -0.25 -5.72 3.56
CA VAL A 65 -0.79 -5.29 2.26
C VAL A 65 -2.22 -5.79 2.06
N GLU A 66 -2.50 -7.06 2.33
CA GLU A 66 -3.85 -7.63 2.24
C GLU A 66 -4.82 -6.87 3.15
N SER A 67 -4.44 -6.62 4.41
CA SER A 67 -5.29 -5.90 5.37
C SER A 67 -5.48 -4.42 5.04
N ALA A 68 -4.60 -3.84 4.21
CA ALA A 68 -4.71 -2.45 3.77
C ALA A 68 -5.88 -2.24 2.79
N TYR A 69 -6.27 -3.28 2.05
CA TYR A 69 -7.37 -3.22 1.10
C TYR A 69 -8.70 -3.59 1.76
N GLU A 70 -9.72 -2.78 1.48
CA GLU A 70 -11.11 -3.10 1.78
C GLU A 70 -11.91 -2.93 0.50
N ILE A 71 -12.47 -4.04 0.01
CA ILE A 71 -13.21 -4.11 -1.24
C ILE A 71 -14.71 -4.13 -0.89
N ASP A 72 -15.45 -3.21 -1.49
CA ASP A 72 -16.92 -3.18 -1.34
C ASP A 72 -17.55 -4.27 -2.22
N GLY A 73 -18.22 -5.23 -1.59
CA GLY A 73 -18.91 -6.32 -2.28
C GLY A 73 -20.26 -5.93 -2.90
N THR A 74 -20.74 -4.70 -2.72
CA THR A 74 -22.06 -4.28 -3.26
C THR A 74 -22.01 -3.85 -4.73
N GLY A 75 -20.82 -3.58 -5.29
CA GLY A 75 -20.66 -3.10 -6.67
C GLY A 75 -21.10 -1.65 -6.88
N SER A 76 -21.23 -0.87 -5.80
CA SER A 76 -21.53 0.55 -5.90
C SER A 76 -20.32 1.30 -6.47
N PRO A 77 -20.50 2.25 -7.41
CA PRO A 77 -19.39 3.07 -7.89
C PRO A 77 -18.76 3.88 -6.75
N HIS A 78 -17.45 3.78 -6.59
CA HIS A 78 -16.70 4.53 -5.58
C HIS A 78 -15.93 5.68 -6.23
N GLN A 79 -16.26 6.91 -5.86
CA GLN A 79 -15.40 8.05 -6.22
C GLN A 79 -14.29 8.24 -5.18
N PRO A 80 -13.01 8.33 -5.60
CA PRO A 80 -11.94 8.70 -4.71
C PRO A 80 -12.18 10.09 -4.10
N PRO A 81 -11.78 10.33 -2.85
CA PRO A 81 -11.88 11.66 -2.25
C PRO A 81 -11.00 12.67 -3.00
N PRO A 82 -11.34 13.98 -2.96
CA PRO A 82 -10.53 15.01 -3.58
C PRO A 82 -9.12 15.02 -2.93
N LEU A 83 -8.08 15.10 -3.77
CA LEU A 83 -6.69 15.13 -3.30
C LEU A 83 -6.35 16.44 -2.56
N ILE A 84 -7.07 17.52 -2.87
CA ILE A 84 -6.94 18.83 -2.22
C ILE A 84 -8.28 19.14 -1.58
N VAL A 85 -8.32 19.13 -0.25
CA VAL A 85 -9.55 19.41 0.51
C VAL A 85 -9.80 20.91 0.61
N GLU A 86 -8.74 21.69 0.90
CA GLU A 86 -8.83 23.13 1.10
C GLU A 86 -7.49 23.80 0.75
N ARG A 87 -7.56 25.06 0.31
CA ARG A 87 -6.41 25.95 0.20
C ARG A 87 -6.63 27.14 1.13
N ILE A 88 -5.78 27.27 2.15
CA ILE A 88 -5.83 28.39 3.09
C ILE A 88 -5.02 29.56 2.51
N VAL A 89 -5.67 30.69 2.29
CA VAL A 89 -5.06 31.96 1.85
C VAL A 89 -5.31 33.04 2.90
N GLY A 90 -4.29 33.84 3.19
CA GLY A 90 -4.35 34.96 4.13
C GLY A 90 -4.91 36.23 3.53
#